data_AF-A0A347AN21-F1
#
_entry.id   AF-A0A347AN21-F1
#
_cell.length_a   1.000
_cell.length_b   1.000
_cell.length_c   1.000
_cell.angle_alpha   90.00
_cell.angle_beta   90.00
_cell.angle_gamma   90.00
#
_symmetry.space_group_name_H-M   'P 1'
#
loop_
_entity.id
_entity.type
_entity.pdbx_description
1 polymer ?
#
loop_
_entity_poly.entity_id
_entity_poly.type
_entity_poly.pdbx_seq_one_letter_code
_entity_poly.pdbx_strand_id
1 'polypeptide(L)'
;MFLTTNKCKGIGECIQECPTGAIRLVDGKAFSCITCGACMEACPNRAIFRNKYGGFVVDRAKCNACGVCELTCPVNNIKIEDGVVKGICSRCGICVPSCPEGARIDAYDVIEDRQLKFLESLNLTVQPPTRTVKEEDTTERTSMVTDPEKCTLCRRCEYYCPTEAIMVDVEPQGKCTECRVCEDVCPVGAIENCTIDPEKCTMCLKCMMECPNQAIYVDDFQMKIRKLEPGEELEGKIISCLNCGLCADACEGGALKMINGHLRYDPTLCEDCETTPCIDACPVGTLRLSEDTERKIKGFCVSCGRCVKACDINEARSHKHVTWDGSVSEDCISCGICAELCPKDAITLRRDTIEVDTNKCVLCEKCAIHCPVDAIPTTTMRKKTIKDGFTFVMDKMCMNCKLCTKICPEEAITEDENGRIAVDDSKCTYCGACSNACPARAILFEREFEVAP
;
A
#
# COMPACT_ATOMS: atom_id res chain seq x y z
N MET A 1 -22.90 4.75 15.80
CA MET A 1 -23.84 3.76 16.38
C MET A 1 -24.62 3.12 15.24
N PHE A 2 -25.12 1.90 15.36
CA PHE A 2 -25.95 1.32 14.29
C PHE A 2 -27.43 1.58 14.55
N LEU A 3 -28.10 2.12 13.53
CA LEU A 3 -29.52 2.41 13.55
C LEU A 3 -30.29 1.38 12.73
N THR A 4 -31.58 1.31 13.01
CA THR A 4 -32.51 0.46 12.29
C THR A 4 -33.60 1.34 11.71
N THR A 5 -33.80 1.25 10.40
CA THR A 5 -34.80 2.02 9.67
C THR A 5 -36.20 1.43 9.84
N ASN A 6 -37.19 2.15 9.32
CA ASN A 6 -38.56 1.67 9.21
C ASN A 6 -38.72 0.48 8.26
N LYS A 7 -37.72 0.14 7.44
CA LYS A 7 -37.72 -1.03 6.55
C LYS A 7 -37.58 -2.36 7.30
N CYS A 8 -37.23 -2.32 8.59
CA CYS A 8 -37.01 -3.55 9.35
C CYS A 8 -38.32 -4.32 9.56
N LYS A 9 -38.38 -5.53 8.99
CA LYS A 9 -39.49 -6.49 9.14
C LYS A 9 -39.30 -7.47 10.31
N GLY A 10 -38.27 -7.29 11.12
CA GLY A 10 -38.02 -8.15 12.30
C GLY A 10 -37.47 -9.55 12.02
N ILE A 11 -36.90 -9.80 10.83
CA ILE A 11 -36.37 -11.11 10.40
C ILE A 11 -35.32 -11.67 11.38
N GLY A 12 -34.47 -10.80 11.94
CA GLY A 12 -33.56 -11.17 13.04
C GLY A 12 -32.22 -11.79 12.63
N GLU A 13 -31.87 -11.87 11.35
CA GLU A 13 -30.55 -12.37 10.92
C GLU A 13 -29.39 -11.59 11.55
N CYS A 14 -29.49 -10.27 11.58
CA CYS A 14 -28.51 -9.41 12.25
C CYS A 14 -28.35 -9.70 13.76
N ILE A 15 -29.35 -10.33 14.41
CA ILE A 15 -29.27 -10.76 15.82
C ILE A 15 -28.48 -12.06 15.92
N GLN A 16 -28.78 -13.03 15.04
CA GLN A 16 -28.08 -14.32 14.99
C GLN A 16 -26.58 -14.13 14.70
N GLU A 17 -26.26 -13.23 13.78
CA GLU A 17 -24.89 -12.92 13.39
C GLU A 17 -24.20 -11.94 14.36
N CYS A 18 -24.87 -11.47 15.42
CA CYS A 18 -24.28 -10.49 16.33
C CYS A 18 -23.35 -11.17 17.36
N PRO A 19 -22.02 -10.99 17.27
CA PRO A 19 -21.09 -11.73 18.11
C PRO A 19 -21.06 -11.25 19.56
N THR A 20 -21.52 -10.02 19.80
CA THR A 20 -21.60 -9.43 21.14
C THR A 20 -22.96 -9.65 21.80
N GLY A 21 -23.94 -10.23 21.10
CA GLY A 21 -25.32 -10.25 21.55
C GLY A 21 -25.90 -8.85 21.78
N ALA A 22 -25.35 -7.82 21.13
CA ALA A 22 -25.73 -6.43 21.35
C ALA A 22 -27.04 -6.02 20.67
N ILE A 23 -27.67 -6.92 19.91
CA ILE A 23 -28.87 -6.65 19.12
C ILE A 23 -30.01 -7.52 19.63
N ARG A 24 -31.18 -6.92 19.83
CA ARG A 24 -32.43 -7.58 20.24
C ARG A 24 -33.61 -7.00 19.49
N LEU A 25 -34.76 -7.67 19.50
CA LEU A 25 -35.99 -7.09 18.96
C LEU A 25 -36.70 -6.22 20.02
N VAL A 26 -37.16 -5.05 19.58
CA VAL A 26 -38.05 -4.15 20.32
C VAL A 26 -39.13 -3.71 19.33
N ASP A 27 -40.41 -3.96 19.67
CA ASP A 27 -41.56 -3.65 18.81
C ASP A 27 -41.42 -4.14 17.36
N GLY A 28 -40.94 -5.39 17.21
CA GLY A 28 -40.73 -6.02 15.90
C GLY A 28 -39.53 -5.47 15.10
N LYS A 29 -38.73 -4.56 15.66
CA LYS A 29 -37.55 -3.99 15.01
C LYS A 29 -36.27 -4.32 15.75
N ALA A 30 -35.18 -4.50 14.99
CA ALA A 30 -33.86 -4.69 15.59
C ALA A 30 -33.42 -3.42 16.33
N PHE A 31 -33.02 -3.56 17.59
CA PHE A 31 -32.49 -2.51 18.44
C PHE A 31 -31.11 -2.94 18.93
N SER A 32 -30.15 -2.03 18.96
CA SER A 32 -28.79 -2.31 19.41
C SER A 32 -28.30 -1.31 20.43
N CYS A 33 -27.28 -1.69 21.21
CA CYS A 33 -26.57 -0.78 22.12
C CYS A 33 -26.26 0.58 21.46
N ILE A 34 -26.54 1.66 22.18
CA ILE A 34 -26.38 3.05 21.71
C ILE A 34 -24.93 3.56 21.80
N THR A 35 -24.00 2.73 22.27
CA THR A 35 -22.57 3.09 22.38
C THR A 35 -22.32 4.37 23.20
N CYS A 36 -23.03 4.56 24.32
CA CYS A 36 -22.87 5.74 25.17
C CYS A 36 -21.64 5.71 26.09
N GLY A 37 -21.02 4.54 26.31
CA GLY A 37 -19.82 4.42 27.14
C GLY A 37 -20.02 4.32 28.65
N ALA A 38 -21.25 4.45 29.16
CA ALA A 38 -21.51 4.40 30.61
C ALA A 38 -20.99 3.10 31.27
N CYS A 39 -21.06 1.97 30.57
CA CYS A 39 -20.51 0.70 31.04
C CYS A 39 -18.98 0.69 31.17
N MET A 40 -18.26 1.42 30.31
CA MET A 40 -16.81 1.56 30.37
C MET A 40 -16.41 2.38 31.59
N GLU A 41 -17.06 3.53 31.79
CA GLU A 41 -16.75 4.45 32.90
C GLU A 41 -17.02 3.82 34.26
N ALA A 42 -18.10 3.05 34.38
CA ALA A 42 -18.47 2.41 35.64
C ALA A 42 -17.70 1.12 35.94
N CYS A 43 -16.88 0.60 35.01
CA CYS A 43 -16.22 -0.71 35.20
C CYS A 43 -15.07 -0.63 36.24
N PRO A 44 -15.22 -1.23 37.44
CA PRO A 44 -14.20 -1.11 38.50
C PRO A 44 -12.87 -1.77 38.11
N ASN A 45 -12.93 -2.86 37.35
CA ASN A 45 -11.75 -3.59 36.90
C ASN A 45 -11.11 -2.98 35.65
N ARG A 46 -11.70 -1.91 35.08
CA ARG A 46 -11.32 -1.35 33.77
C ARG A 46 -11.21 -2.43 32.68
N ALA A 47 -12.11 -3.42 32.76
CA ALA A 47 -12.19 -4.52 31.81
C ALA A 47 -12.87 -4.08 30.50
N ILE A 48 -13.66 -3.01 30.52
CA ILE A 48 -14.34 -2.51 29.32
C ILE A 48 -13.55 -1.33 28.77
N PHE A 49 -13.24 -1.35 27.47
CA PHE A 49 -12.49 -0.29 26.80
C PHE A 49 -13.07 0.04 25.42
N ARG A 50 -12.74 1.23 24.92
CA ARG A 50 -13.15 1.69 23.59
C ARG A 50 -12.16 1.20 22.53
N ASN A 51 -12.67 0.63 21.44
CA ASN A 51 -11.85 0.18 20.31
C ASN A 51 -11.69 1.27 19.23
N LYS A 52 -10.88 0.99 18.20
CA LYS A 52 -10.61 1.92 17.08
C LYS A 52 -11.86 2.30 16.26
N TYR A 53 -12.90 1.47 16.29
CA TYR A 53 -14.18 1.71 15.61
C TYR A 53 -15.16 2.57 16.42
N GLY A 54 -14.74 2.99 17.63
CA GLY A 54 -15.57 3.74 18.55
C GLY A 54 -16.68 2.92 19.23
N GLY A 55 -16.62 1.59 19.14
CA GLY A 55 -17.43 0.66 19.94
C GLY A 55 -16.72 0.27 21.24
N PHE A 56 -17.40 -0.50 22.07
CA PHE A 56 -16.86 -0.95 23.37
C PHE A 56 -16.67 -2.46 23.39
N VAL A 57 -15.61 -2.90 24.07
CA VAL A 57 -15.16 -4.29 24.10
C VAL A 57 -14.80 -4.67 25.53
N VAL A 58 -15.07 -5.91 25.90
CA VAL A 58 -14.78 -6.46 27.23
C VAL A 58 -13.53 -7.33 27.17
N ASP A 59 -12.52 -6.96 27.92
CA ASP A 59 -11.34 -7.76 28.23
C ASP A 59 -11.72 -8.87 29.22
N ARG A 60 -11.82 -10.10 28.73
CA ARG A 60 -12.22 -11.27 29.53
C ARG A 60 -11.19 -11.65 30.57
N ALA A 61 -9.91 -11.30 30.38
CA ALA A 61 -8.88 -11.58 31.38
C ALA A 61 -9.01 -10.68 32.62
N LYS A 62 -9.58 -9.48 32.46
CA LYS A 62 -9.83 -8.53 33.56
C LYS A 62 -11.26 -8.57 34.11
N CYS A 63 -12.21 -9.08 33.33
CA CYS A 63 -13.60 -9.15 33.72
C CYS A 63 -13.82 -10.26 34.77
N ASN A 64 -14.34 -9.89 35.94
CA ASN A 64 -14.77 -10.84 36.97
C ASN A 64 -16.30 -11.01 37.04
N ALA A 65 -17.03 -10.53 36.02
CA ALA A 65 -18.48 -10.63 35.92
C ALA A 65 -19.27 -9.99 37.09
N CYS A 66 -18.77 -8.89 37.68
CA CYS A 66 -19.40 -8.23 38.83
C CYS A 66 -20.77 -7.55 38.60
N GLY A 67 -21.27 -7.44 37.36
CA GLY A 67 -22.61 -6.90 37.08
C GLY A 67 -22.74 -5.37 37.02
N VAL A 68 -21.71 -4.59 37.35
CA VAL A 68 -21.80 -3.11 37.37
C VAL A 68 -22.19 -2.53 36.00
N CYS A 69 -21.68 -3.10 34.90
CA CYS A 69 -22.00 -2.66 33.55
C CYS A 69 -23.47 -2.93 33.15
N GLU A 70 -24.07 -4.00 33.68
CA GLU A 70 -25.49 -4.32 33.48
C GLU A 70 -26.38 -3.30 34.19
N LEU A 71 -26.09 -3.02 35.46
CA LEU A 71 -26.83 -2.04 36.27
C LEU A 71 -26.77 -0.61 35.73
N THR A 72 -25.64 -0.23 35.13
CA THR A 72 -25.42 1.13 34.63
C THR A 72 -25.99 1.34 33.22
N CYS A 73 -26.43 0.29 32.53
CA CYS A 73 -26.84 0.40 31.13
C CYS A 73 -28.17 1.20 30.98
N PRO A 74 -28.16 2.41 30.39
CA PRO A 74 -29.36 3.27 30.34
C PRO A 74 -30.46 2.72 29.43
N VAL A 75 -30.11 1.81 28.52
CA VAL A 75 -31.03 1.17 27.56
C VAL A 75 -31.30 -0.30 27.90
N ASN A 76 -30.82 -0.74 29.07
CA ASN A 76 -30.95 -2.11 29.58
C ASN A 76 -30.64 -3.17 28.50
N ASN A 77 -29.47 -3.03 27.88
CA ASN A 77 -29.06 -3.86 26.76
C ASN A 77 -27.95 -4.85 27.11
N ILE A 78 -27.31 -4.70 28.26
CA ILE A 78 -26.18 -5.52 28.74
C ILE A 78 -26.74 -6.64 29.61
N LYS A 79 -26.21 -7.86 29.44
CA LYS A 79 -26.57 -9.04 30.26
C LYS A 79 -25.33 -9.88 30.52
N ILE A 80 -25.30 -10.58 31.66
CA ILE A 80 -24.23 -11.53 31.97
C ILE A 80 -24.80 -12.95 31.90
N GLU A 81 -24.27 -13.77 31.00
CA GLU A 81 -24.65 -15.17 30.80
C GLU A 81 -23.40 -16.05 30.92
N ASP A 82 -23.42 -17.05 31.80
CA ASP A 82 -22.28 -17.96 32.05
C ASP A 82 -20.95 -17.23 32.35
N GLY A 83 -21.02 -16.11 33.08
CA GLY A 83 -19.86 -15.28 33.39
C GLY A 83 -19.35 -14.41 32.23
N VAL A 84 -20.02 -14.44 31.08
CA VAL A 84 -19.69 -13.65 29.89
C VAL A 84 -20.64 -12.45 29.76
N VAL A 85 -20.05 -11.25 29.67
CA VAL A 85 -20.81 -10.02 29.42
C VAL A 85 -21.20 -9.97 27.93
N LYS A 86 -22.50 -9.93 27.66
CA LYS A 86 -23.11 -9.70 26.35
C LYS A 86 -23.83 -8.34 26.34
N GLY A 87 -24.23 -7.89 25.16
CA GLY A 87 -25.08 -6.71 25.01
C GLY A 87 -24.35 -5.39 24.73
N ILE A 88 -23.02 -5.42 24.65
CA ILE A 88 -22.18 -4.25 24.39
C ILE A 88 -21.77 -4.23 22.92
N CYS A 89 -22.16 -3.22 22.15
CA CYS A 89 -21.81 -3.15 20.73
C CYS A 89 -20.34 -2.77 20.54
N SER A 90 -19.58 -3.66 19.89
CA SER A 90 -18.19 -3.45 19.50
C SER A 90 -18.02 -2.63 18.22
N ARG A 91 -19.12 -2.17 17.60
CA ARG A 91 -19.13 -1.52 16.28
C ARG A 91 -18.42 -2.32 15.17
N CYS A 92 -18.50 -3.66 15.20
CA CYS A 92 -17.92 -4.51 14.15
C CYS A 92 -18.58 -4.36 12.77
N GLY A 93 -19.90 -4.09 12.71
CA GLY A 93 -20.62 -3.79 11.47
C GLY A 93 -21.31 -4.95 10.79
N ILE A 94 -21.07 -6.18 11.23
CA ILE A 94 -21.66 -7.42 10.67
C ILE A 94 -23.18 -7.31 10.47
N CYS A 95 -23.87 -6.62 11.39
CA CYS A 95 -25.33 -6.46 11.32
C CYS A 95 -25.87 -5.68 10.11
N VAL A 96 -25.02 -4.94 9.38
CA VAL A 96 -25.41 -4.19 8.18
C VAL A 96 -25.56 -5.13 6.98
N PRO A 97 -24.50 -5.85 6.53
CA PRO A 97 -24.64 -6.81 5.43
C PRO A 97 -25.50 -8.03 5.79
N SER A 98 -25.55 -8.46 7.05
CA SER A 98 -26.44 -9.55 7.51
C SER A 98 -27.92 -9.14 7.63
N CYS A 99 -28.33 -8.00 7.05
CA CYS A 99 -29.73 -7.59 7.03
C CYS A 99 -30.29 -7.75 5.61
N PRO A 100 -31.14 -8.76 5.36
CA PRO A 100 -31.70 -9.03 4.02
C PRO A 100 -32.44 -7.85 3.41
N GLU A 101 -33.01 -7.01 4.27
CA GLU A 101 -33.84 -5.87 3.89
C GLU A 101 -33.04 -4.55 3.85
N GLY A 102 -31.73 -4.58 4.12
CA GLY A 102 -30.88 -3.40 4.21
C GLY A 102 -31.37 -2.40 5.27
N ALA A 103 -32.06 -2.88 6.31
CA ALA A 103 -32.71 -2.01 7.28
C ALA A 103 -31.76 -1.52 8.38
N ARG A 104 -30.59 -2.15 8.53
CA ARG A 104 -29.54 -1.77 9.49
C ARG A 104 -28.53 -0.87 8.80
N ILE A 105 -28.24 0.28 9.40
CA ILE A 105 -27.36 1.32 8.82
C ILE A 105 -26.41 1.87 9.88
N ASP A 106 -25.24 2.37 9.49
CA ASP A 106 -24.40 3.15 10.41
C ASP A 106 -24.96 4.57 10.53
N ALA A 107 -25.09 5.07 11.76
CA ALA A 107 -25.59 6.42 12.00
C ALA A 107 -24.68 7.50 11.46
N TYR A 108 -23.38 7.21 11.29
CA TYR A 108 -22.45 8.16 10.67
C TYR A 108 -22.90 8.53 9.26
N ASP A 109 -23.26 7.52 8.46
CA ASP A 109 -23.74 7.69 7.08
C ASP A 109 -24.99 8.60 7.02
N VAL A 110 -25.86 8.55 8.03
CA VAL A 110 -27.11 9.34 8.10
C VAL A 110 -26.89 10.77 8.59
N ILE A 111 -25.93 10.98 9.49
CA ILE A 111 -25.64 12.30 10.06
C ILE A 111 -25.02 13.20 8.98
N GLU A 112 -24.14 12.64 8.15
CA GLU A 112 -23.52 13.33 7.02
C GLU A 112 -24.59 13.84 6.03
N ASP A 113 -25.53 12.97 5.65
CA ASP A 113 -26.68 13.31 4.78
C ASP A 113 -27.61 14.38 5.35
N ARG A 114 -27.86 14.36 6.66
CA ARG A 114 -28.76 15.32 7.32
C ARG A 114 -28.10 16.67 7.56
N GLN A 115 -26.81 16.69 7.90
CA GLN A 115 -26.05 17.93 8.04
C GLN A 115 -25.97 18.68 6.71
N LEU A 116 -25.77 17.96 5.60
CA LEU A 116 -25.82 18.54 4.24
C LEU A 116 -27.15 19.24 3.95
N LYS A 117 -28.28 18.54 4.14
CA LYS A 117 -29.63 19.10 3.89
C LYS A 117 -29.99 20.26 4.80
N PHE A 118 -29.51 20.27 6.05
CA PHE A 118 -29.78 21.34 7.00
C PHE A 118 -28.97 22.61 6.67
N LEU A 119 -27.70 22.46 6.28
CA LEU A 119 -26.86 23.57 5.85
C LEU A 119 -27.41 24.23 4.57
N GLU A 120 -27.92 23.44 3.62
CA GLU A 120 -28.63 23.93 2.43
C GLU A 120 -29.89 24.76 2.79
N SER A 121 -30.60 24.39 3.85
CA SER A 121 -31.86 25.04 4.26
C SER A 121 -31.70 26.39 4.95
N LEU A 122 -30.50 26.74 5.42
CA LEU A 122 -30.27 27.92 6.25
C LEU A 122 -29.86 29.17 5.46
N ASN A 123 -29.56 29.04 4.16
CA ASN A 123 -29.19 30.14 3.26
C ASN A 123 -28.14 31.12 3.84
N LEU A 124 -27.34 30.66 4.80
CA LEU A 124 -26.30 31.42 5.47
C LEU A 124 -25.03 31.28 4.63
N THR A 125 -24.48 32.41 4.19
CA THR A 125 -23.15 32.51 3.57
C THR A 125 -22.07 32.35 4.64
N VAL A 126 -22.16 31.28 5.42
CA VAL A 126 -21.00 30.73 6.11
C VAL A 126 -20.40 29.80 5.08
N GLN A 127 -19.21 30.12 4.55
CA GLN A 127 -18.52 29.14 3.74
C GLN A 127 -18.37 27.90 4.64
N PRO A 128 -18.93 26.74 4.23
CA PRO A 128 -18.61 25.50 4.92
C PRO A 128 -17.07 25.40 4.96
N PRO A 129 -16.45 24.68 5.92
CA PRO A 129 -15.11 24.21 5.61
C PRO A 129 -15.23 23.61 4.22
N THR A 130 -14.48 24.15 3.27
CA THR A 130 -14.49 23.66 1.90
C THR A 130 -13.96 22.24 2.01
N ARG A 131 -14.84 21.27 2.29
CA ARG A 131 -14.84 20.08 1.49
C ARG A 131 -15.24 20.64 0.14
N THR A 132 -14.22 20.92 -0.67
CA THR A 132 -14.42 20.87 -2.10
C THR A 132 -15.32 19.65 -2.30
N VAL A 133 -16.53 19.87 -2.81
CA VAL A 133 -17.02 18.90 -3.79
C VAL A 133 -15.81 18.82 -4.70
N LYS A 134 -15.06 17.72 -4.64
CA LYS A 134 -13.89 17.56 -5.49
C LYS A 134 -14.45 17.79 -6.91
N GLU A 135 -14.23 18.97 -7.49
CA GLU A 135 -13.67 19.00 -8.83
C GLU A 135 -12.57 17.98 -8.74
N GLU A 136 -12.72 16.83 -9.38
CA GLU A 136 -11.82 15.66 -9.32
C GLU A 136 -10.42 16.06 -8.83
N ASP A 137 -10.21 16.12 -7.51
CA ASP A 137 -8.98 16.69 -6.92
C ASP A 137 -7.95 15.59 -7.09
N THR A 138 -7.44 15.53 -8.31
CA THR A 138 -6.41 14.63 -8.76
C THR A 138 -5.11 15.19 -8.23
N THR A 139 -4.42 14.41 -7.41
CA THR A 139 -3.03 14.76 -7.12
C THR A 139 -2.22 14.49 -8.39
N GLU A 140 -1.29 15.36 -8.71
CA GLU A 140 -0.46 15.25 -9.90
C GLU A 140 1.02 15.31 -9.57
N ARG A 141 1.81 14.60 -10.36
CA ARG A 141 3.27 14.75 -10.39
C ARG A 141 3.77 14.65 -11.80
N THR A 142 4.87 15.35 -12.06
CA THR A 142 5.63 15.18 -13.30
C THR A 142 6.71 14.14 -13.10
N SER A 143 6.63 13.04 -13.87
CA SER A 143 7.63 11.98 -13.83
C SER A 143 7.94 11.43 -15.23
N MET A 144 9.09 10.75 -15.33
CA MET A 144 9.45 9.98 -16.51
C MET A 144 8.94 8.56 -16.31
N VAL A 145 7.89 8.17 -17.02
CA VAL A 145 7.27 6.84 -16.88
C VAL A 145 7.81 5.88 -17.93
N THR A 146 7.64 4.59 -17.67
CA THR A 146 7.92 3.53 -18.64
C THR A 146 6.62 2.79 -18.94
N ASP A 147 6.29 2.65 -20.22
CA ASP A 147 5.27 1.76 -20.73
C ASP A 147 5.83 0.31 -20.73
N PRO A 148 5.29 -0.59 -19.88
CA PRO A 148 5.79 -1.95 -19.76
C PRO A 148 5.60 -2.76 -21.04
N GLU A 149 4.56 -2.50 -21.83
CA GLU A 149 4.25 -3.27 -23.04
C GLU A 149 5.20 -2.94 -24.20
N LYS A 150 5.77 -1.73 -24.20
CA LYS A 150 6.71 -1.27 -25.24
C LYS A 150 8.17 -1.48 -24.88
N CYS A 151 8.48 -1.63 -23.60
CA CYS A 151 9.85 -1.69 -23.11
C CYS A 151 10.54 -3.00 -23.49
N THR A 152 11.61 -2.93 -24.27
CA THR A 152 12.42 -4.11 -24.67
C THR A 152 13.50 -4.48 -23.65
N LEU A 153 13.54 -3.81 -22.49
CA LEU A 153 14.57 -3.99 -21.48
C LEU A 153 16.02 -3.83 -22.00
N CYS A 154 16.21 -3.01 -23.04
CA CYS A 154 17.51 -2.87 -23.70
C CYS A 154 18.60 -2.19 -22.85
N ARG A 155 18.28 -1.64 -21.67
CA ARG A 155 19.22 -0.91 -20.79
C ARG A 155 19.80 0.40 -21.35
N ARG A 156 19.42 0.82 -22.56
CA ARG A 156 19.92 2.08 -23.16
C ARG A 156 19.58 3.31 -22.32
N CYS A 157 18.38 3.35 -21.73
CA CYS A 157 17.96 4.45 -20.87
C CYS A 157 18.68 4.51 -19.51
N GLU A 158 19.12 3.36 -18.99
CA GLU A 158 19.97 3.26 -17.80
C GLU A 158 21.37 3.80 -18.11
N TYR A 159 21.98 3.36 -19.22
CA TYR A 159 23.30 3.80 -19.66
C TYR A 159 23.41 5.34 -19.80
N TYR A 160 22.42 5.97 -20.45
CA TYR A 160 22.44 7.42 -20.66
C TYR A 160 21.94 8.26 -19.46
N CYS A 161 21.60 7.63 -18.34
CA CYS A 161 21.12 8.34 -17.17
C CYS A 161 22.29 8.94 -16.37
N PRO A 162 22.48 10.27 -16.34
CA PRO A 162 23.63 10.89 -15.66
C PRO A 162 23.57 10.73 -14.14
N THR A 163 22.40 10.38 -13.62
CA THR A 163 22.16 10.25 -12.19
C THR A 163 21.92 8.82 -11.75
N GLU A 164 22.02 7.86 -12.66
CA GLU A 164 21.72 6.43 -12.45
C GLU A 164 20.35 6.19 -11.77
N ALA A 165 19.38 7.04 -12.10
CA ALA A 165 18.02 7.01 -11.56
C ALA A 165 17.15 5.88 -12.08
N ILE A 166 17.70 5.05 -12.97
CA ILE A 166 17.03 3.98 -13.69
C ILE A 166 17.87 2.73 -13.46
N MET A 167 17.21 1.64 -13.09
CA MET A 167 17.80 0.32 -12.93
C MET A 167 17.02 -0.62 -13.84
N VAL A 168 17.72 -1.35 -14.70
CA VAL A 168 17.10 -2.31 -15.61
C VAL A 168 17.72 -3.67 -15.32
N ASP A 169 16.93 -4.52 -14.69
CA ASP A 169 17.28 -5.91 -14.44
C ASP A 169 16.84 -6.73 -15.64
N VAL A 170 17.74 -7.53 -16.19
CA VAL A 170 17.51 -8.34 -17.39
C VAL A 170 18.13 -9.71 -17.20
N GLU A 171 17.36 -10.74 -17.50
CA GLU A 171 17.79 -12.12 -17.63
C GLU A 171 17.53 -12.62 -19.06
N PRO A 172 18.44 -13.39 -19.65
CA PRO A 172 19.77 -13.77 -19.15
C PRO A 172 20.81 -12.63 -19.18
N GLN A 173 21.69 -12.61 -18.18
CA GLN A 173 22.84 -11.68 -18.15
C GLN A 173 23.92 -12.06 -19.19
N GLY A 174 24.68 -11.07 -19.67
CA GLY A 174 25.80 -11.31 -20.58
C GLY A 174 25.40 -11.55 -22.04
N LYS A 175 24.12 -11.33 -22.40
CA LYS A 175 23.59 -11.46 -23.75
C LYS A 175 23.22 -10.09 -24.34
N CYS A 176 23.32 -9.95 -25.65
CA CYS A 176 23.04 -8.69 -26.34
C CYS A 176 21.55 -8.42 -26.32
N THR A 177 21.18 -7.23 -25.83
CA THR A 177 19.79 -6.75 -25.75
C THR A 177 19.43 -5.80 -26.89
N GLU A 178 20.25 -5.78 -27.95
CA GLU A 178 20.11 -4.93 -29.13
C GLU A 178 19.95 -3.42 -28.82
N CYS A 179 20.64 -2.98 -27.76
CA CYS A 179 20.54 -1.61 -27.25
C CYS A 179 21.29 -0.56 -28.06
N ARG A 180 22.12 -0.99 -29.03
CA ARG A 180 22.92 -0.15 -29.94
C ARG A 180 23.91 0.83 -29.27
N VAL A 181 24.15 0.71 -27.96
CA VAL A 181 25.19 1.51 -27.27
C VAL A 181 26.58 1.27 -27.90
N CYS A 182 26.87 0.05 -28.32
CA CYS A 182 28.12 -0.28 -29.01
C CYS A 182 28.29 0.48 -30.34
N GLU A 183 27.20 0.78 -31.05
CA GLU A 183 27.17 1.59 -32.27
C GLU A 183 27.46 3.05 -31.92
N ASP A 184 26.80 3.58 -30.89
CA ASP A 184 26.96 4.97 -30.42
C ASP A 184 28.41 5.29 -30.01
N VAL A 185 29.10 4.34 -29.37
CA VAL A 185 30.45 4.57 -28.84
C VAL A 185 31.58 4.24 -29.83
N CYS A 186 31.27 3.58 -30.97
CA CYS A 186 32.28 3.12 -31.93
C CYS A 186 32.91 4.28 -32.71
N PRO A 187 34.20 4.62 -32.51
CA PRO A 187 34.82 5.80 -33.12
C PRO A 187 35.04 5.67 -34.63
N VAL A 188 35.05 4.44 -35.16
CA VAL A 188 35.34 4.12 -36.57
C VAL A 188 34.12 3.61 -37.33
N GLY A 189 32.95 3.56 -36.69
CA GLY A 189 31.72 3.06 -37.31
C GLY A 189 31.82 1.61 -37.78
N ALA A 190 32.55 0.77 -37.05
CA ALA A 190 32.72 -0.66 -37.36
C ALA A 190 31.55 -1.51 -36.85
N ILE A 191 30.53 -0.94 -36.22
CA ILE A 191 29.40 -1.68 -35.64
C ILE A 191 28.10 -1.11 -36.20
N GLU A 192 27.25 -1.98 -36.74
CA GLU A 192 25.92 -1.65 -37.26
C GLU A 192 24.96 -2.82 -36.97
N ASN A 193 23.74 -2.53 -36.49
CA ASN A 193 22.75 -3.54 -36.09
C ASN A 193 23.34 -4.63 -35.19
N CYS A 194 24.11 -4.20 -34.18
CA CYS A 194 24.80 -5.09 -33.24
C CYS A 194 25.62 -6.20 -33.94
N THR A 195 26.28 -5.86 -35.04
CA THR A 195 27.17 -6.73 -35.81
C THR A 195 28.46 -5.96 -36.08
N ILE A 196 29.62 -6.61 -35.88
CA ILE A 196 30.94 -5.98 -35.96
C ILE A 196 31.60 -6.32 -37.29
N ASP A 197 32.04 -5.29 -38.02
CA ASP A 197 32.85 -5.38 -39.23
C ASP A 197 34.34 -5.54 -38.83
N PRO A 198 34.95 -6.73 -39.04
CA PRO A 198 36.31 -7.00 -38.62
C PRO A 198 37.35 -6.22 -39.44
N GLU A 199 37.03 -5.77 -40.65
CA GLU A 199 37.96 -5.02 -41.50
C GLU A 199 38.09 -3.57 -41.04
N LYS A 200 37.01 -3.00 -40.50
CA LYS A 200 37.00 -1.63 -39.94
C LYS A 200 37.38 -1.57 -38.46
N CYS A 201 37.23 -2.67 -37.73
CA CYS A 201 37.45 -2.69 -36.29
C CYS A 201 38.94 -2.45 -35.94
N THR A 202 39.20 -1.41 -35.15
CA THR A 202 40.55 -1.07 -34.67
C THR A 202 40.91 -1.70 -33.33
N MET A 203 40.05 -2.56 -32.78
CA MET A 203 40.25 -3.21 -31.48
C MET A 203 40.50 -2.24 -30.30
N CYS A 204 39.89 -1.05 -30.34
CA CYS A 204 40.01 -0.06 -29.24
C CYS A 204 39.29 -0.44 -27.92
N LEU A 205 38.58 -1.57 -27.90
CA LEU A 205 37.85 -2.15 -26.74
C LEU A 205 36.73 -1.30 -26.13
N LYS A 206 36.46 -0.10 -26.65
CA LYS A 206 35.45 0.81 -26.08
C LYS A 206 34.05 0.19 -26.04
N CYS A 207 33.60 -0.47 -27.10
CA CYS A 207 32.29 -1.12 -27.11
C CYS A 207 32.15 -2.24 -26.07
N MET A 208 33.25 -2.92 -25.72
CA MET A 208 33.26 -3.92 -24.65
C MET A 208 33.08 -3.28 -23.28
N MET A 209 33.84 -2.22 -22.99
CA MET A 209 33.77 -1.54 -21.69
C MET A 209 32.43 -0.84 -21.46
N GLU A 210 31.83 -0.31 -22.53
CA GLU A 210 30.58 0.46 -22.48
C GLU A 210 29.33 -0.42 -22.66
N CYS A 211 29.45 -1.73 -22.86
CA CYS A 211 28.30 -2.61 -23.08
C CYS A 211 27.48 -2.77 -21.79
N PRO A 212 26.23 -2.26 -21.72
CA PRO A 212 25.47 -2.25 -20.46
C PRO A 212 25.14 -3.65 -19.92
N ASN A 213 25.00 -4.64 -20.82
CA ASN A 213 24.73 -6.03 -20.44
C ASN A 213 25.96 -6.95 -20.57
N GLN A 214 27.16 -6.38 -20.73
CA GLN A 214 28.43 -7.11 -20.80
C GLN A 214 28.47 -8.25 -21.85
N ALA A 215 27.79 -8.05 -22.98
CA ALA A 215 27.61 -9.08 -24.02
C ALA A 215 28.77 -9.19 -25.02
N ILE A 216 29.74 -8.28 -24.96
CA ILE A 216 30.83 -8.18 -25.96
C ILE A 216 32.12 -8.75 -25.36
N TYR A 217 32.80 -9.61 -26.09
CA TYR A 217 34.02 -10.30 -25.66
C TYR A 217 35.05 -10.35 -26.80
N VAL A 218 36.31 -10.63 -26.47
CA VAL A 218 37.37 -10.88 -27.46
C VAL A 218 37.57 -12.38 -27.60
N ASP A 219 37.67 -12.86 -28.83
CA ASP A 219 38.00 -14.24 -29.17
C ASP A 219 38.76 -14.27 -30.51
N ASP A 220 39.86 -15.02 -30.59
CA ASP A 220 40.75 -15.06 -31.76
C ASP A 220 41.15 -13.67 -32.31
N PHE A 221 41.50 -12.74 -31.41
CA PHE A 221 41.81 -11.33 -31.75
C PHE A 221 40.69 -10.57 -32.49
N GLN A 222 39.45 -11.04 -32.39
CA GLN A 222 38.27 -10.38 -32.94
C GLN A 222 37.26 -10.06 -31.84
N MET A 223 36.61 -8.91 -31.96
CA MET A 223 35.46 -8.59 -31.10
C MET A 223 34.26 -9.44 -31.52
N LYS A 224 33.60 -10.09 -30.56
CA LYS A 224 32.38 -10.88 -30.76
C LYS A 224 31.28 -10.42 -29.81
N ILE A 225 30.03 -10.59 -30.22
CA ILE A 225 28.84 -10.23 -29.45
C ILE A 225 28.04 -11.51 -29.18
N ARG A 226 27.77 -11.80 -27.91
CA ARG A 226 26.89 -12.92 -27.50
C ARG A 226 25.45 -12.52 -27.76
N LYS A 227 24.81 -13.09 -28.77
CA LYS A 227 23.38 -12.89 -29.06
C LYS A 227 22.52 -13.91 -28.31
N LEU A 228 21.23 -13.60 -28.17
CA LEU A 228 20.23 -14.55 -27.68
C LEU A 228 20.13 -15.74 -28.63
N GLU A 229 19.84 -16.91 -28.06
CA GLU A 229 19.58 -18.11 -28.83
C GLU A 229 18.16 -18.09 -29.41
N PRO A 230 17.90 -18.78 -30.53
CA PRO A 230 16.54 -18.85 -31.09
C PRO A 230 15.54 -19.42 -30.07
N GLY A 231 14.52 -18.63 -29.71
CA GLY A 231 13.50 -18.99 -28.73
C GLY A 231 13.81 -18.55 -27.29
N GLU A 232 14.94 -17.89 -27.05
CA GLU A 232 15.28 -17.24 -25.78
C GLU A 232 14.69 -15.82 -25.75
N GLU A 233 13.92 -15.49 -24.72
CA GLU A 233 13.30 -14.17 -24.53
C GLU A 233 13.96 -13.43 -23.36
N LEU A 234 13.93 -12.10 -23.42
CA LEU A 234 14.42 -11.25 -22.33
C LEU A 234 13.31 -11.08 -21.30
N GLU A 235 13.59 -11.49 -20.07
CA GLU A 235 12.72 -11.22 -18.92
C GLU A 235 13.40 -10.23 -17.98
N GLY A 236 12.60 -9.44 -17.26
CA GLY A 236 13.18 -8.48 -16.34
C GLY A 236 12.25 -7.35 -15.93
N LYS A 237 12.83 -6.35 -15.29
CA LYS A 237 12.10 -5.22 -14.71
C LYS A 237 12.88 -3.93 -14.90
N ILE A 238 12.16 -2.85 -15.18
CA ILE A 238 12.71 -1.50 -15.16
C ILE A 238 12.12 -0.72 -14.00
N ILE A 239 13.00 -0.26 -13.12
CA ILE A 239 12.66 0.57 -11.97
C ILE A 239 13.29 1.93 -12.19
N SER A 240 12.53 3.00 -11.97
CA SER A 240 13.10 4.35 -12.05
C SER A 240 12.55 5.29 -11.01
N CYS A 241 13.33 6.33 -10.71
CA CYS A 241 12.97 7.31 -9.70
C CYS A 241 11.65 7.99 -10.06
N LEU A 242 10.76 7.94 -9.10
CA LEU A 242 9.40 8.47 -9.13
C LEU A 242 9.31 10.00 -9.04
N ASN A 243 10.41 10.67 -8.71
CA ASN A 243 10.46 12.12 -8.46
C ASN A 243 9.42 12.60 -7.42
N CYS A 244 9.08 11.76 -6.43
CA CYS A 244 8.06 12.05 -5.42
C CYS A 244 8.52 12.96 -4.26
N GLY A 245 9.83 13.24 -4.16
CA GLY A 245 10.38 14.17 -3.18
C GLY A 245 10.57 13.65 -1.75
N LEU A 246 10.16 12.43 -1.42
CA LEU A 246 10.33 11.88 -0.06
C LEU A 246 11.80 11.89 0.43
N CYS A 247 12.76 11.67 -0.46
CA CYS A 247 14.18 11.74 -0.10
C CYS A 247 14.67 13.18 0.16
N ALA A 248 14.04 14.20 -0.43
CA ALA A 248 14.30 15.60 -0.09
C ALA A 248 13.69 15.96 1.26
N ASP A 249 12.45 15.52 1.53
CA ASP A 249 11.79 15.73 2.83
C ASP A 249 12.58 15.08 3.98
N ALA A 250 13.21 13.94 3.73
CA ALA A 250 14.03 13.22 4.71
C ALA A 250 15.46 13.74 4.83
N CYS A 251 15.91 14.66 3.97
CA CYS A 251 17.28 15.15 3.96
C CYS A 251 17.47 16.34 4.89
N GLU A 252 17.86 16.07 6.13
CA GLU A 252 18.08 17.10 7.17
C GLU A 252 19.18 18.11 6.80
N GLY A 253 20.27 17.64 6.19
CA GLY A 253 21.37 18.50 5.70
C GLY A 253 21.00 19.36 4.49
N GLY A 254 19.82 19.16 3.89
CA GLY A 254 19.34 19.96 2.76
C GLY A 254 20.11 19.76 1.46
N ALA A 255 20.91 18.69 1.35
CA ALA A 255 21.60 18.30 0.13
C ALA A 255 20.62 17.90 -0.98
N LEU A 256 19.49 17.28 -0.64
CA LEU A 256 18.40 16.98 -1.57
C LEU A 256 17.25 17.96 -1.38
N LYS A 257 16.80 18.59 -2.47
CA LYS A 257 15.68 19.54 -2.45
C LYS A 257 14.77 19.36 -3.67
N MET A 258 13.49 19.65 -3.49
CA MET A 258 12.54 19.76 -4.58
C MET A 258 12.44 21.22 -5.02
N ILE A 259 12.86 21.51 -6.26
CA ILE A 259 12.84 22.87 -6.83
C ILE A 259 12.04 22.82 -8.13
N ASN A 260 10.93 23.57 -8.21
CA ASN A 260 10.02 23.60 -9.35
C ASN A 260 9.55 22.20 -9.79
N GLY A 261 9.22 21.31 -8.84
CA GLY A 261 8.79 19.94 -9.13
C GLY A 261 9.91 18.99 -9.58
N HIS A 262 11.17 19.41 -9.51
CA HIS A 262 12.31 18.58 -9.86
C HIS A 262 13.27 18.40 -8.69
N LEU A 263 13.74 17.17 -8.48
CA LEU A 263 14.76 16.91 -7.49
C LEU A 263 16.11 17.53 -7.92
N ARG A 264 16.78 18.16 -6.95
CA ARG A 264 18.11 18.73 -7.07
C ARG A 264 18.97 18.23 -5.92
N TYR A 265 20.23 17.98 -6.22
CA TYR A 265 21.21 17.47 -5.28
C TYR A 265 22.43 18.39 -5.28
N ASP A 266 22.83 18.84 -4.09
CA ASP A 266 24.06 19.58 -3.86
C ASP A 266 25.04 18.70 -3.07
N PRO A 267 26.12 18.20 -3.71
CA PRO A 267 27.09 17.34 -3.03
C PRO A 267 27.85 18.06 -1.92
N THR A 268 27.95 19.39 -1.95
CA THR A 268 28.70 20.17 -0.94
C THR A 268 27.99 20.22 0.41
N LEU A 269 26.67 19.99 0.41
CA LEU A 269 25.83 19.93 1.61
C LEU A 269 25.61 18.49 2.10
N CYS A 270 26.13 17.49 1.38
CA CYS A 270 25.91 16.08 1.72
C CYS A 270 26.91 15.61 2.78
N GLU A 271 26.43 15.48 4.00
CA GLU A 271 27.18 14.94 5.13
C GLU A 271 27.02 13.41 5.22
N ASP A 272 27.91 12.75 5.96
CA ASP A 272 27.84 11.31 6.19
C ASP A 272 26.87 11.03 7.35
N CYS A 273 25.59 10.88 7.03
CA CYS A 273 24.54 10.60 8.01
C CYS A 273 24.61 9.15 8.51
N GLU A 274 24.52 8.93 9.82
CA GLU A 274 24.56 7.58 10.42
C GLU A 274 23.45 6.64 9.91
N THR A 275 22.24 7.15 9.67
CA THR A 275 21.06 6.34 9.30
C THR A 275 20.59 6.52 7.86
N THR A 276 21.30 7.29 7.03
CA THR A 276 20.97 7.51 5.60
C THR A 276 19.46 7.67 5.28
N PRO A 277 18.74 8.59 5.95
CA PRO A 277 17.26 8.63 5.91
C PRO A 277 16.69 8.88 4.50
N CYS A 278 17.43 9.56 3.63
CA CYS A 278 17.04 9.80 2.25
C CYS A 278 16.95 8.52 1.42
N ILE A 279 17.81 7.52 1.69
CA ILE A 279 17.83 6.22 1.02
C ILE A 279 16.62 5.41 1.48
N ASP A 280 16.39 5.33 2.80
CA ASP A 280 15.27 4.60 3.40
C ASP A 280 13.90 5.16 2.99
N ALA A 281 13.84 6.48 2.76
CA ALA A 281 12.63 7.14 2.29
C ALA A 281 12.27 6.80 0.83
N CYS A 282 13.19 6.23 0.04
CA CYS A 282 12.96 5.95 -1.38
C CYS A 282 11.98 4.77 -1.57
N PRO A 283 10.73 5.00 -2.03
CA PRO A 283 9.73 3.93 -2.09
C PRO A 283 10.08 2.86 -3.13
N VAL A 284 10.75 3.25 -4.21
CA VAL A 284 11.17 2.38 -5.31
C VAL A 284 12.59 1.84 -5.16
N GLY A 285 13.34 2.31 -4.15
CA GLY A 285 14.71 1.84 -3.88
C GLY A 285 15.74 2.21 -4.94
N THR A 286 15.53 3.26 -5.74
CA THR A 286 16.54 3.67 -6.73
C THR A 286 17.71 4.41 -6.10
N LEU A 287 17.45 5.19 -5.04
CA LEU A 287 18.45 6.01 -4.36
C LEU A 287 19.45 5.13 -3.60
N ARG A 288 20.74 5.34 -3.81
CA ARG A 288 21.82 4.53 -3.23
C ARG A 288 23.11 5.32 -3.09
N LEU A 289 24.03 4.82 -2.28
CA LEU A 289 25.39 5.37 -2.19
C LEU A 289 26.13 5.18 -3.51
N SER A 290 27.03 6.12 -3.78
CA SER A 290 27.87 6.15 -4.96
C SER A 290 29.32 5.98 -4.55
N GLU A 291 30.09 5.28 -5.39
CA GLU A 291 31.53 5.08 -5.20
C GLU A 291 32.34 6.32 -5.65
N ASP A 292 31.69 7.27 -6.31
CA ASP A 292 32.28 8.53 -6.77
C ASP A 292 32.63 9.44 -5.58
N THR A 293 33.87 9.93 -5.55
CA THR A 293 34.38 10.84 -4.53
C THR A 293 33.72 12.22 -4.56
N GLU A 294 33.23 12.68 -5.71
CA GLU A 294 32.57 13.98 -5.86
C GLU A 294 31.07 13.92 -5.57
N ARG A 295 30.47 12.73 -5.72
CA ARG A 295 29.04 12.52 -5.56
C ARG A 295 28.77 11.31 -4.68
N LYS A 296 28.39 11.58 -3.43
CA LYS A 296 28.09 10.55 -2.42
C LYS A 296 26.83 9.73 -2.68
N ILE A 297 25.82 10.28 -3.37
CA ILE A 297 24.56 9.56 -3.65
C ILE A 297 24.19 9.58 -5.14
N LYS A 298 23.58 8.49 -5.60
CA LYS A 298 23.04 8.30 -6.94
C LYS A 298 21.63 7.72 -6.89
N GLY A 299 20.97 7.59 -8.05
CA GLY A 299 19.63 6.99 -8.09
C GLY A 299 18.44 7.93 -8.08
N PHE A 300 18.63 9.20 -8.44
CA PHE A 300 17.56 10.21 -8.41
C PHE A 300 17.34 10.89 -9.77
N CYS A 301 16.08 11.11 -10.15
CA CYS A 301 15.76 11.77 -11.42
C CYS A 301 15.84 13.30 -11.29
N VAL A 302 16.57 13.93 -12.21
CA VAL A 302 16.62 15.40 -12.35
C VAL A 302 15.75 15.93 -13.49
N SER A 303 14.98 15.04 -14.14
CA SER A 303 14.09 15.31 -15.28
C SER A 303 14.78 15.91 -16.51
N CYS A 304 16.01 15.46 -16.84
CA CYS A 304 16.76 15.95 -18.00
C CYS A 304 16.26 15.44 -19.37
N GLY A 305 15.37 14.45 -19.40
CA GLY A 305 14.79 13.90 -20.65
C GLY A 305 15.72 13.00 -21.48
N ARG A 306 16.97 12.76 -21.06
CA ARG A 306 17.92 11.90 -21.80
C ARG A 306 17.40 10.46 -21.98
N CYS A 307 16.72 9.91 -20.97
CA CYS A 307 16.16 8.57 -21.04
C CYS A 307 15.01 8.45 -22.05
N VAL A 308 14.24 9.52 -22.26
CA VAL A 308 13.18 9.59 -23.28
C VAL A 308 13.83 9.70 -24.67
N LYS A 309 14.82 10.59 -24.83
CA LYS A 309 15.56 10.73 -26.09
C LYS A 309 16.29 9.45 -26.50
N ALA A 310 16.83 8.72 -25.53
CA ALA A 310 17.50 7.44 -25.75
C ALA A 310 16.54 6.27 -25.99
N CYS A 311 15.22 6.45 -25.81
CA CYS A 311 14.23 5.40 -26.03
C CYS A 311 13.66 5.49 -27.45
N ASP A 312 14.52 5.32 -28.44
CA ASP A 312 14.23 5.48 -29.87
C ASP A 312 13.79 4.19 -30.58
N ILE A 313 13.89 3.03 -29.91
CA ILE A 313 13.48 1.74 -30.48
C ILE A 313 11.96 1.61 -30.51
N ASN A 314 11.32 1.74 -29.34
CA ASN A 314 9.88 1.51 -29.15
C ASN A 314 9.17 2.65 -28.39
N GLU A 315 9.85 3.77 -28.12
CA GLU A 315 9.28 4.93 -27.42
C GLU A 315 8.59 4.57 -26.09
N ALA A 316 9.10 3.55 -25.40
CA ALA A 316 8.55 3.06 -24.15
C ALA A 316 8.64 4.08 -23.01
N ARG A 317 9.56 5.05 -23.09
CA ARG A 317 9.71 6.09 -22.06
C ARG A 317 9.15 7.41 -22.53
N SER A 318 8.36 8.04 -21.67
CA SER A 318 7.75 9.34 -21.95
C SER A 318 7.69 10.23 -20.72
N HIS A 319 7.53 11.53 -20.96
CA HIS A 319 7.24 12.51 -19.93
C HIS A 319 5.73 12.50 -19.68
N LYS A 320 5.29 12.20 -18.45
CA LYS A 320 3.87 12.09 -18.11
C LYS A 320 3.54 12.89 -16.86
N HIS A 321 2.39 13.53 -16.87
CA HIS A 321 1.70 14.00 -15.67
C HIS A 321 0.93 12.81 -15.12
N VAL A 322 1.47 12.19 -14.08
CA VAL A 322 0.82 11.08 -13.40
C VAL A 322 -0.23 11.67 -12.48
N THR A 323 -1.48 11.30 -12.70
CA THR A 323 -2.63 11.70 -11.88
C THR A 323 -3.23 10.49 -11.18
N TRP A 324 -3.75 10.71 -9.99
CA TRP A 324 -4.58 9.72 -9.29
C TRP A 324 -5.66 10.42 -8.48
N ASP A 325 -6.88 9.94 -8.61
CA ASP A 325 -8.09 10.42 -7.96
C ASP A 325 -8.34 9.78 -6.58
N GLY A 326 -7.53 8.78 -6.22
CA GLY A 326 -7.75 7.97 -5.02
C GLY A 326 -8.56 6.71 -5.28
N SER A 327 -8.81 6.34 -6.53
CA SER A 327 -9.48 5.09 -6.93
C SER A 327 -8.76 3.84 -6.42
N VAL A 328 -9.55 2.86 -5.99
CA VAL A 328 -9.12 1.58 -5.44
C VAL A 328 -10.02 0.49 -6.00
N SER A 329 -9.44 -0.63 -6.43
CA SER A 329 -10.18 -1.80 -6.93
C SER A 329 -11.07 -2.42 -5.84
N GLU A 330 -12.13 -3.12 -6.27
CA GLU A 330 -12.96 -3.96 -5.42
C GLU A 330 -12.19 -5.15 -4.81
N ASP A 331 -11.01 -5.48 -5.36
CA ASP A 331 -10.10 -6.49 -4.81
C ASP A 331 -9.51 -6.12 -3.44
N CYS A 332 -9.80 -4.90 -2.94
CA CYS A 332 -9.26 -4.43 -1.66
C CYS A 332 -9.71 -5.27 -0.46
N ILE A 333 -8.80 -6.07 0.09
CA ILE A 333 -9.05 -6.91 1.28
C ILE A 333 -8.96 -6.15 2.63
N SER A 334 -8.88 -4.82 2.61
CA SER A 334 -8.79 -3.98 3.84
C SER A 334 -7.66 -4.39 4.81
N CYS A 335 -6.52 -4.83 4.28
CA CYS A 335 -5.40 -5.34 5.07
C CYS A 335 -4.66 -4.27 5.90
N GLY A 336 -4.79 -2.98 5.54
CA GLY A 336 -4.21 -1.85 6.26
C GLY A 336 -2.75 -1.52 5.95
N ILE A 337 -2.06 -2.33 5.13
CA ILE A 337 -0.63 -2.12 4.77
C ILE A 337 -0.37 -0.72 4.22
N CYS A 338 -1.24 -0.24 3.33
CA CYS A 338 -1.12 1.07 2.72
C CYS A 338 -1.26 2.22 3.73
N ALA A 339 -2.16 2.11 4.69
CA ALA A 339 -2.35 3.10 5.75
C ALA A 339 -1.14 3.14 6.70
N GLU A 340 -0.58 1.98 7.05
CA GLU A 340 0.59 1.88 7.92
C GLU A 340 1.87 2.43 7.28
N LEU A 341 2.01 2.29 5.96
CA LEU A 341 3.23 2.69 5.25
C LEU A 341 3.23 4.12 4.72
N CYS A 342 2.07 4.79 4.70
CA CYS A 342 1.90 6.09 4.07
C CYS A 342 2.71 7.18 4.82
N PRO A 343 3.76 7.78 4.21
CA PRO A 343 4.59 8.76 4.90
C PRO A 343 3.92 10.13 5.11
N LYS A 344 2.71 10.32 4.55
CA LYS A 344 1.95 11.58 4.63
C LYS A 344 0.60 11.40 5.35
N ASP A 345 0.36 10.21 5.94
CA ASP A 345 -0.90 9.87 6.61
C ASP A 345 -2.14 10.21 5.76
N ALA A 346 -2.02 9.99 4.44
CA ALA A 346 -3.03 10.32 3.45
C ALA A 346 -4.11 9.23 3.32
N ILE A 347 -3.92 8.05 3.93
CA ILE A 347 -4.76 6.89 3.72
C ILE A 347 -5.48 6.54 5.02
N THR A 348 -6.81 6.51 4.98
CA THR A 348 -7.66 6.06 6.09
C THR A 348 -8.33 4.74 5.72
N LEU A 349 -8.14 3.72 6.56
CA LEU A 349 -8.79 2.42 6.37
C LEU A 349 -10.31 2.54 6.63
N ARG A 350 -11.12 2.07 5.67
CA ARG A 350 -12.58 1.94 5.78
C ARG A 350 -12.94 0.44 5.74
N ARG A 351 -14.23 0.12 5.81
CA ARG A 351 -14.67 -1.27 5.57
C ARG A 351 -14.66 -1.51 4.06
N ASP A 352 -14.11 -2.64 3.66
CA ASP A 352 -14.07 -3.13 2.28
C ASP A 352 -13.33 -2.21 1.28
N THR A 353 -12.69 -1.13 1.76
CA THR A 353 -11.92 -0.18 0.95
C THR A 353 -11.06 0.74 1.82
N ILE A 354 -10.35 1.67 1.18
CA ILE A 354 -9.62 2.77 1.82
C ILE A 354 -10.10 4.11 1.28
N GLU A 355 -10.01 5.15 2.11
CA GLU A 355 -10.24 6.54 1.71
C GLU A 355 -8.90 7.26 1.62
N VAL A 356 -8.67 7.95 0.51
CA VAL A 356 -7.40 8.63 0.22
C VAL A 356 -7.60 10.15 0.17
N ASP A 357 -6.88 10.86 1.04
CA ASP A 357 -6.75 12.30 1.03
C ASP A 357 -5.72 12.72 -0.04
N THR A 358 -6.22 13.06 -1.23
CA THR A 358 -5.37 13.44 -2.37
C THR A 358 -4.59 14.74 -2.13
N ASN A 359 -5.04 15.60 -1.21
CA ASN A 359 -4.31 16.83 -0.86
C ASN A 359 -3.02 16.54 -0.08
N LYS A 360 -2.96 15.41 0.63
CA LYS A 360 -1.76 14.95 1.34
C LYS A 360 -0.92 13.97 0.51
N CYS A 361 -1.54 13.32 -0.47
CA CYS A 361 -0.88 12.31 -1.28
C CYS A 361 0.18 12.93 -2.21
N VAL A 362 1.42 12.45 -2.12
CA VAL A 362 2.54 12.88 -2.98
C VAL A 362 2.86 11.87 -4.10
N LEU A 363 1.94 10.94 -4.40
CA LEU A 363 2.08 9.93 -5.44
C LEU A 363 3.39 9.12 -5.35
N CYS A 364 3.82 8.78 -4.13
CA CYS A 364 5.03 7.99 -3.93
C CYS A 364 4.88 6.51 -4.28
N GLU A 365 3.65 6.05 -4.56
CA GLU A 365 3.27 4.67 -4.90
C GLU A 365 3.65 3.60 -3.85
N LYS A 366 4.15 3.99 -2.68
CA LYS A 366 4.52 3.06 -1.61
C LYS A 366 3.37 2.14 -1.21
N CYS A 367 2.14 2.67 -1.20
CA CYS A 367 0.93 1.89 -0.95
C CYS A 367 0.68 0.82 -2.02
N ALA A 368 0.81 1.15 -3.30
CA ALA A 368 0.63 0.22 -4.41
C ALA A 368 1.74 -0.84 -4.46
N ILE A 369 2.99 -0.43 -4.26
CA ILE A 369 4.17 -1.33 -4.24
C ILE A 369 4.02 -2.46 -3.21
N HIS A 370 3.36 -2.19 -2.07
CA HIS A 370 3.18 -3.16 -0.98
C HIS A 370 1.76 -3.75 -0.92
N CYS A 371 0.86 -3.39 -1.84
CA CYS A 371 -0.51 -3.90 -1.84
C CYS A 371 -0.51 -5.38 -2.28
N PRO A 372 -0.89 -6.36 -1.45
CA PRO A 372 -0.74 -7.78 -1.80
C PRO A 372 -1.67 -8.23 -2.95
N VAL A 373 -2.72 -7.45 -3.23
CA VAL A 373 -3.79 -7.77 -4.18
C VAL A 373 -3.88 -6.76 -5.33
N ASP A 374 -2.87 -5.90 -5.48
CA ASP A 374 -2.78 -4.91 -6.57
C ASP A 374 -4.00 -4.00 -6.73
N ALA A 375 -4.75 -3.76 -5.65
CA ALA A 375 -5.95 -2.93 -5.68
C ALA A 375 -5.70 -1.42 -5.90
N ILE A 376 -4.44 -0.98 -5.90
CA ILE A 376 -4.05 0.43 -6.09
C ILE A 376 -3.17 0.53 -7.34
N PRO A 377 -3.47 1.43 -8.30
CA PRO A 377 -2.68 1.57 -9.51
C PRO A 377 -1.25 2.06 -9.24
N THR A 378 -0.32 1.71 -10.12
CA THR A 378 1.10 2.07 -10.03
C THR A 378 1.68 2.35 -11.43
N THR A 379 2.72 3.18 -11.49
CA THR A 379 3.49 3.44 -12.72
C THR A 379 4.87 2.80 -12.69
N THR A 380 5.26 2.18 -11.57
CA THR A 380 6.51 1.44 -11.43
C THR A 380 6.28 -0.07 -11.52
N MET A 381 7.26 -0.80 -12.06
CA MET A 381 7.33 -2.27 -11.99
C MET A 381 7.83 -2.77 -10.63
N ARG A 382 8.12 -1.87 -9.68
CA ARG A 382 8.55 -2.25 -8.34
C ARG A 382 7.39 -2.88 -7.58
N LYS A 383 7.58 -4.10 -7.10
CA LYS A 383 6.69 -4.80 -6.18
C LYS A 383 7.45 -5.26 -4.95
N LYS A 384 6.83 -5.19 -3.78
CA LYS A 384 7.33 -5.82 -2.55
C LYS A 384 6.31 -6.82 -2.04
N THR A 385 6.70 -8.08 -2.06
CA THR A 385 5.94 -9.21 -1.54
C THR A 385 6.28 -9.45 -0.08
N ILE A 386 5.35 -10.06 0.65
CA ILE A 386 5.56 -10.49 2.02
C ILE A 386 6.36 -11.80 1.94
N LYS A 387 7.52 -11.81 2.59
CA LYS A 387 8.43 -12.96 2.60
C LYS A 387 8.07 -13.95 3.69
N ASP A 388 7.84 -13.45 4.90
CA ASP A 388 7.62 -14.26 6.09
C ASP A 388 6.83 -13.46 7.14
N GLY A 389 6.40 -14.13 8.19
CA GLY A 389 5.66 -13.52 9.29
C GLY A 389 5.13 -14.55 10.27
N PHE A 390 4.31 -14.11 11.20
CA PHE A 390 3.53 -15.02 12.04
C PHE A 390 2.17 -14.41 12.33
N THR A 391 1.17 -15.25 12.59
CA THR A 391 -0.14 -14.81 13.08
C THR A 391 -0.60 -15.73 14.20
N PHE A 392 -0.97 -15.15 15.34
CA PHE A 392 -1.41 -15.87 16.52
C PHE A 392 -2.71 -15.30 17.09
N VAL A 393 -3.65 -16.19 17.43
CA VAL A 393 -4.93 -15.81 18.05
C VAL A 393 -4.85 -16.05 19.56
N MET A 394 -5.02 -14.98 20.32
CA MET A 394 -5.08 -15.02 21.78
C MET A 394 -6.45 -15.50 22.25
N ASP A 395 -6.57 -16.79 22.57
CA ASP A 395 -7.80 -17.44 23.05
C ASP A 395 -8.56 -16.63 24.11
N LYS A 396 -7.84 -16.08 25.10
CA LYS A 396 -8.44 -15.33 26.21
C LYS A 396 -9.09 -14.01 25.79
N MET A 397 -8.63 -13.40 24.70
CA MET A 397 -9.20 -12.16 24.16
C MET A 397 -10.21 -12.44 23.06
N CYS A 398 -10.12 -13.60 22.41
CA CYS A 398 -11.04 -13.98 21.35
C CYS A 398 -12.47 -14.07 21.88
N MET A 399 -13.41 -13.52 21.10
CA MET A 399 -14.84 -13.56 21.39
C MET A 399 -15.62 -14.49 20.44
N ASN A 400 -14.91 -15.33 19.68
CA ASN A 400 -15.46 -16.29 18.72
C ASN A 400 -16.48 -15.69 17.72
N CYS A 401 -16.23 -14.45 17.27
CA CYS A 401 -17.11 -13.73 16.34
C CYS A 401 -17.00 -14.17 14.87
N LYS A 402 -16.01 -15.00 14.53
CA LYS A 402 -15.74 -15.52 13.17
C LYS A 402 -15.53 -14.45 12.08
N LEU A 403 -15.24 -13.20 12.46
CA LEU A 403 -14.97 -12.14 11.48
C LEU A 403 -13.63 -12.37 10.77
N CYS A 404 -12.62 -12.86 11.49
CA CYS A 404 -11.31 -13.18 10.94
C CYS A 404 -11.35 -14.33 9.93
N THR A 405 -12.24 -15.31 10.10
CA THR A 405 -12.43 -16.40 9.14
C THR A 405 -13.09 -15.88 7.86
N LYS A 406 -14.10 -14.99 7.99
CA LYS A 406 -14.81 -14.39 6.84
C LYS A 406 -13.94 -13.43 6.02
N ILE A 407 -13.04 -12.68 6.65
CA ILE A 407 -12.19 -11.69 5.95
C ILE A 407 -10.90 -12.29 5.39
N CYS A 408 -10.58 -13.54 5.71
CA CYS A 408 -9.32 -14.15 5.29
C CYS A 408 -9.41 -14.58 3.82
N PRO A 409 -8.62 -13.99 2.89
CA PRO A 409 -8.68 -14.35 1.47
C PRO A 409 -8.16 -15.77 1.20
N GLU A 410 -7.24 -16.28 2.04
CA GLU A 410 -6.61 -17.59 1.88
C GLU A 410 -7.32 -18.71 2.64
N GLU A 411 -8.43 -18.40 3.31
CA GLU A 411 -9.13 -19.33 4.22
C GLU A 411 -8.18 -19.99 5.25
N ALA A 412 -7.13 -19.28 5.63
CA ALA A 412 -6.09 -19.74 6.55
C ALA A 412 -6.57 -19.77 8.02
N ILE A 413 -7.76 -19.28 8.32
CA ILE A 413 -8.27 -19.17 9.70
C ILE A 413 -9.53 -20.02 9.83
N THR A 414 -9.47 -21.05 10.66
CA THR A 414 -10.54 -22.03 10.86
C THR A 414 -10.85 -22.23 12.34
N GLU A 415 -11.94 -22.95 12.62
CA GLU A 415 -12.30 -23.36 13.98
C GLU A 415 -11.76 -24.78 14.23
N ASP A 416 -11.03 -24.97 15.34
CA ASP A 416 -10.50 -26.26 15.75
C ASP A 416 -11.58 -27.17 16.37
N GLU A 417 -11.21 -28.41 16.71
CA GLU A 417 -12.10 -29.39 17.34
C GLU A 417 -12.67 -28.93 18.70
N ASN A 418 -12.06 -27.94 19.33
CA ASN A 418 -12.45 -27.38 20.63
C ASN A 418 -13.23 -26.05 20.50
N GLY A 419 -13.60 -25.64 19.28
CA GLY A 419 -14.30 -24.38 19.03
C GLY A 419 -13.44 -23.12 19.16
N ARG A 420 -12.11 -23.25 19.07
CA ARG A 420 -11.15 -22.15 19.09
C ARG A 420 -10.77 -21.76 17.68
N ILE A 421 -10.46 -20.48 17.49
CA ILE A 421 -9.99 -19.97 16.20
C ILE A 421 -8.50 -20.26 16.08
N ALA A 422 -8.12 -21.06 15.10
CA ALA A 422 -6.75 -21.43 14.79
C ALA A 422 -6.32 -20.87 13.43
N VAL A 423 -5.01 -20.70 13.23
CA VAL A 423 -4.41 -20.24 11.98
C VAL A 423 -3.59 -21.37 11.38
N ASP A 424 -3.77 -21.62 10.09
CA ASP A 424 -2.95 -22.50 9.27
C ASP A 424 -1.84 -21.67 8.62
N ASP A 425 -0.64 -21.73 9.21
CA ASP A 425 0.52 -20.98 8.72
C ASP A 425 0.94 -21.37 7.30
N SER A 426 0.58 -22.57 6.82
CA SER A 426 0.89 -22.99 5.45
C SER A 426 0.09 -22.23 4.39
N LYS A 427 -1.04 -21.63 4.79
CA LYS A 427 -1.90 -20.81 3.94
C LYS A 427 -1.80 -19.32 4.24
N CYS A 428 -1.24 -18.94 5.40
CA CYS A 428 -1.22 -17.56 5.84
C CYS A 428 -0.23 -16.73 5.02
N THR A 429 -0.71 -15.66 4.36
CA THR A 429 0.15 -14.69 3.66
C THR A 429 0.60 -13.53 4.55
N TYR A 430 0.27 -13.57 5.85
CA TYR A 430 0.58 -12.53 6.84
C TYR A 430 0.13 -11.11 6.43
N CYS A 431 -0.93 -11.02 5.61
CA CYS A 431 -1.44 -9.75 5.08
C CYS A 431 -1.97 -8.80 6.17
N GLY A 432 -2.43 -9.34 7.32
CA GLY A 432 -2.91 -8.57 8.47
C GLY A 432 -4.40 -8.19 8.43
N ALA A 433 -5.16 -8.58 7.39
CA ALA A 433 -6.59 -8.29 7.28
C ALA A 433 -7.39 -8.78 8.50
N CYS A 434 -7.07 -9.97 9.00
CA CYS A 434 -7.71 -10.55 10.17
C CYS A 434 -7.47 -9.71 11.45
N SER A 435 -6.24 -9.26 11.67
CA SER A 435 -5.90 -8.38 12.80
C SER A 435 -6.63 -7.06 12.70
N ASN A 436 -6.70 -6.50 11.49
CA ASN A 436 -7.42 -5.27 11.26
C ASN A 436 -8.91 -5.41 11.53
N ALA A 437 -9.54 -6.51 11.11
CA ALA A 437 -10.95 -6.76 11.36
C ALA A 437 -11.28 -7.06 12.83
N CYS A 438 -10.34 -7.60 13.61
CA CYS A 438 -10.60 -8.11 14.96
C CYS A 438 -10.99 -7.00 15.96
N PRO A 439 -12.27 -6.91 16.41
CA PRO A 439 -12.69 -5.88 17.34
C PRO A 439 -12.09 -6.08 18.74
N ALA A 440 -11.79 -7.33 19.09
CA ALA A 440 -11.22 -7.72 20.37
C ALA A 440 -9.70 -7.50 20.44
N ARG A 441 -9.04 -7.17 19.32
CA ARG A 441 -7.57 -7.11 19.20
C ARG A 441 -6.89 -8.40 19.70
N ALA A 442 -7.56 -9.53 19.48
CA ALA A 442 -7.09 -10.84 19.89
C ALA A 442 -6.08 -11.46 18.91
N ILE A 443 -5.76 -10.78 17.79
CA ILE A 443 -4.84 -11.31 16.78
C ILE A 443 -3.55 -10.52 16.85
N LEU A 444 -2.48 -11.21 17.25
CA LEU A 444 -1.12 -10.75 17.16
C LEU A 444 -0.55 -11.21 15.82
N PHE A 445 0.13 -10.34 15.09
CA PHE A 445 0.81 -10.72 13.86
C PHE A 445 2.03 -9.85 13.64
N GLU A 446 3.00 -10.38 12.92
CA GLU A 446 4.11 -9.65 12.34
C GLU A 446 4.30 -10.10 10.90
N ARG A 447 4.91 -9.23 10.09
CA ARG A 447 5.20 -9.50 8.68
C ARG A 447 6.54 -8.88 8.29
N GLU A 448 7.26 -9.57 7.43
CA GLU A 448 8.51 -9.14 6.83
C GLU A 448 8.33 -9.06 5.31
N PHE A 449 8.74 -7.94 4.71
CA PHE A 449 8.75 -7.80 3.26
C PHE A 449 10.09 -8.24 2.68
N GLU A 450 10.08 -8.68 1.42
CA GLU A 450 11.32 -8.89 0.70
C GLU A 450 12.18 -7.62 0.69
N VAL A 451 13.42 -7.77 1.14
CA VAL A 451 14.45 -6.73 1.02
C VAL A 451 14.81 -6.63 -0.46
N ALA A 452 14.91 -5.40 -0.97
CA ALA A 452 15.37 -5.20 -2.33
C ALA A 452 16.77 -5.79 -2.50
N PRO A 453 17.05 -6.58 -3.56
CA PRO A 453 18.42 -6.77 -3.99
C PRO A 453 19.06 -5.44 -4.38
#